data_AF-C3ZLT7-F1
#
_entry.id   AF-C3ZLT7-F1
#
_cell.length_a   1.000
_cell.length_b   1.000
_cell.length_c   1.000
_cell.angle_alpha   90.00
_cell.angle_beta   90.00
_cell.angle_gamma   90.00
#
_symmetry.space_group_name_H-M   'P 1'
#
loop_
_entity.id
_entity.type
_entity.pdbx_description
1 polymer ?
#
loop_
_entity_poly.entity_id
_entity_poly.type
_entity_poly.pdbx_seq_one_letter_code
_entity_poly.pdbx_strand_id
1 'polypeptide(L)'
;MKTVTVIFAISMLTVALGQMPTGDPSCPCPDVGVLTANVKNLQDTVDFQQDIIRNLTNTVNTLADRLSQMETTVVVTQTLASLDHGLGTELNPASSCLLIKQNNPSSQDGAYFLIGKDGTIYQTYCDMTTAGGGWTLVSSVHEDDMYGKCTAGDRWSSTRGNNINYPGGDGNWANVHTFGSMGSATTDDYKNPGYFSISASNVMLWHVPNNMPAKEYKTAAYLRYRTSDGFLDSYGGSLYSLFKDHFPIGYNLGTYTHDNGPAIPIVYDLGDNAFVESLLPPEIVSHNEAVPGFVQFRVFTNRGACLSVCPGVNFVGINAEHVCIGGGYDPHSGGRQCGDYASKDWDGYGTGNGMSSTQLVTESVIMFFYR
;
A
#
# COMPACT_ATOMS: atom_id res chain seq x y z
N MET A 1 63.78 -7.32 -20.73
CA MET A 1 64.97 -7.88 -21.43
C MET A 1 65.72 -6.84 -22.26
N LYS A 2 65.07 -6.07 -23.16
CA LYS A 2 65.79 -5.13 -24.06
C LYS A 2 66.55 -3.99 -23.36
N THR A 3 66.04 -3.41 -22.27
CA THR A 3 66.70 -2.30 -21.53
C THR A 3 67.95 -2.73 -20.78
N VAL A 4 67.95 -3.94 -20.22
CA VAL A 4 69.10 -4.51 -19.52
C VAL A 4 70.25 -4.76 -20.49
N THR A 5 69.95 -5.20 -21.72
CA THR A 5 70.94 -5.39 -22.79
C THR A 5 71.60 -4.08 -23.22
N VAL A 6 70.86 -2.97 -23.26
CA VAL A 6 71.39 -1.64 -23.64
C VAL A 6 72.32 -1.08 -22.56
N ILE A 7 71.96 -1.17 -21.28
CA ILE A 7 72.82 -0.72 -20.17
C ILE A 7 74.11 -1.55 -20.10
N PHE A 8 74.00 -2.86 -20.28
CA PHE A 8 75.16 -3.75 -20.29
C PHE A 8 76.10 -3.41 -21.46
N ALA A 9 75.54 -3.14 -22.65
CA ALA A 9 76.31 -2.73 -23.82
C ALA A 9 76.99 -1.36 -23.64
N ILE A 10 76.30 -0.37 -23.06
CA ILE A 10 76.85 0.97 -22.76
C ILE A 10 77.96 0.88 -21.70
N SER A 11 77.76 0.07 -20.66
CA SER A 11 78.76 -0.18 -19.62
C SER A 11 80.02 -0.85 -20.17
N MET A 12 79.86 -1.87 -21.02
CA MET A 12 81.00 -2.52 -21.69
C MET A 12 81.74 -1.57 -22.64
N LEU A 13 81.03 -0.68 -23.34
CA LEU A 13 81.64 0.31 -24.23
C LEU A 13 82.46 1.35 -23.46
N THR A 14 81.97 1.78 -22.29
CA THR A 14 82.70 2.68 -21.38
C THR A 14 84.01 2.06 -20.88
N VAL A 15 83.97 0.77 -20.50
CA VAL A 15 85.16 0.01 -20.09
C VAL A 15 86.15 -0.15 -21.23
N ALA A 16 85.67 -0.46 -22.45
CA ALA A 16 86.51 -0.60 -23.64
C ALA A 16 87.20 0.71 -24.04
N LEU A 17 86.52 1.86 -23.90
CA LEU A 17 87.08 3.19 -24.17
C LEU A 17 88.15 3.60 -23.14
N GLY A 18 88.02 3.17 -21.87
CA GLY A 18 88.99 3.44 -20.80
C GLY A 18 90.29 2.63 -20.87
N GLN A 19 90.37 1.63 -21.74
CA GLN A 19 91.55 0.75 -21.93
C GLN A 19 92.34 1.04 -23.21
N MET A 20 91.96 2.07 -23.99
CA MET A 20 92.68 2.42 -25.22
C MET A 20 94.03 3.10 -24.90
N PRO A 21 95.17 2.59 -25.44
CA PRO A 21 96.48 3.17 -25.18
C PRO A 21 96.59 4.57 -25.81
N THR A 22 97.05 5.54 -25.02
CA THR A 22 97.34 6.89 -25.51
C THR A 22 98.68 6.89 -26.27
N GLY A 23 98.63 6.91 -27.60
CA GLY A 23 99.68 7.51 -28.43
C GLY A 23 100.38 6.63 -29.47
N ASP A 24 100.03 6.83 -30.74
CA ASP A 24 100.92 6.76 -31.91
C ASP A 24 100.65 8.02 -32.78
N PRO A 25 101.63 8.88 -33.12
CA PRO A 25 101.37 10.20 -33.70
C PRO A 25 100.94 10.20 -35.18
N SER A 26 100.87 9.05 -35.85
CA SER A 26 100.62 8.99 -37.31
C SER A 26 99.19 8.60 -37.74
N CYS A 27 98.21 8.54 -36.84
CA CYS A 27 96.84 8.21 -37.21
C CYS A 27 95.81 9.17 -36.56
N PRO A 28 94.89 9.81 -37.31
CA PRO A 28 93.82 10.60 -36.73
C PRO A 28 92.77 9.65 -36.13
N CYS A 29 93.03 9.16 -34.92
CA CYS A 29 92.04 8.44 -34.14
C CYS A 29 91.01 9.43 -33.58
N PRO A 30 89.71 9.07 -33.54
CA PRO A 30 88.68 9.94 -32.97
C PRO A 30 88.98 10.26 -31.49
N ASP A 31 88.72 11.51 -31.10
CA ASP A 31 88.98 12.02 -29.75
C ASP A 31 88.19 11.21 -28.70
N VAL A 32 88.91 10.35 -27.97
CA VAL A 32 88.36 9.42 -26.98
C VAL A 32 87.59 10.18 -25.89
N GLY A 33 87.99 11.42 -25.56
CA GLY A 33 87.29 12.23 -24.55
C GLY A 33 85.87 12.63 -24.97
N VAL A 34 85.65 12.92 -26.25
CA VAL A 34 84.32 13.27 -26.81
C VAL A 34 83.41 12.04 -26.83
N LEU A 35 83.95 10.87 -27.16
CA LEU A 35 83.21 9.60 -27.12
C LEU A 35 82.77 9.23 -25.70
N THR A 36 83.66 9.37 -24.71
CA THR A 36 83.31 9.11 -23.30
C THR A 36 82.23 10.05 -22.77
N ALA A 37 82.26 11.33 -23.14
CA ALA A 37 81.24 12.30 -22.75
C ALA A 37 79.85 11.99 -23.34
N ASN A 38 79.80 11.59 -24.61
CA ASN A 38 78.55 11.18 -25.28
C ASN A 38 77.96 9.90 -24.67
N VAL A 39 78.82 8.92 -24.33
CA VAL A 39 78.39 7.68 -23.66
C VAL A 39 77.82 7.97 -22.27
N LYS A 40 78.42 8.89 -21.51
CA LYS A 40 77.89 9.32 -20.20
C LYS A 40 76.52 10.01 -20.34
N ASN A 41 76.37 10.93 -21.29
CA ASN A 41 75.09 11.59 -21.57
C ASN A 41 73.98 10.59 -21.95
N LEU A 42 74.34 9.55 -22.73
CA LEU A 42 73.41 8.47 -23.08
C LEU A 42 73.01 7.66 -21.84
N GLN A 43 73.96 7.34 -20.95
CA GLN A 43 73.68 6.64 -19.69
C GLN A 43 72.74 7.46 -18.80
N ASP A 44 73.03 8.76 -18.61
CA ASP A 44 72.19 9.68 -17.82
C ASP A 44 70.75 9.77 -18.39
N THR A 45 70.62 9.77 -19.72
CA THR A 45 69.32 9.76 -20.41
C THR A 45 68.56 8.45 -20.17
N VAL A 46 69.27 7.31 -20.22
CA VAL A 46 68.66 6.00 -19.96
C VAL A 46 68.19 5.90 -18.52
N ASP A 47 68.98 6.37 -17.56
CA ASP A 47 68.64 6.34 -16.13
C ASP A 47 67.43 7.24 -15.83
N PHE A 48 67.37 8.43 -16.45
CA PHE A 48 66.19 9.31 -16.36
C PHE A 48 64.92 8.64 -16.92
N GLN A 49 65.02 7.95 -18.06
CA GLN A 49 63.89 7.20 -18.62
C GLN A 49 63.45 6.04 -17.72
N GLN A 50 64.37 5.37 -17.03
CA GLN A 50 64.03 4.31 -16.08
C GLN A 50 63.28 4.84 -14.86
N ASP A 51 63.65 6.01 -14.35
CA ASP A 51 62.94 6.67 -13.26
C ASP A 51 61.52 7.06 -13.69
N ILE A 52 61.35 7.60 -14.90
CA ILE A 52 60.01 7.85 -15.47
C ILE A 52 59.19 6.57 -15.53
N ILE A 53 59.76 5.49 -16.09
CA ILE A 53 59.06 4.19 -16.22
C ILE A 53 58.67 3.63 -14.85
N ARG A 54 59.54 3.78 -13.84
CA ARG A 54 59.25 3.34 -12.47
C ARG A 54 58.08 4.12 -11.88
N ASN A 55 58.08 5.44 -12.02
CA ASN A 55 56.99 6.29 -11.56
C ASN A 55 55.67 5.99 -12.28
N LEU A 56 55.74 5.75 -13.60
CA LEU A 56 54.56 5.37 -14.39
C LEU A 56 54.00 4.01 -13.92
N THR A 57 54.87 3.02 -13.73
CA THR A 57 54.50 1.69 -13.21
C THR A 57 53.82 1.79 -11.85
N ASN A 58 54.37 2.59 -10.93
CA ASN A 58 53.77 2.80 -9.61
C ASN A 58 52.38 3.46 -9.70
N THR A 59 52.23 4.43 -10.60
CA THR A 59 50.95 5.10 -10.84
C THR A 59 49.91 4.13 -11.42
N VAL A 60 50.31 3.31 -12.39
CA VAL A 60 49.44 2.28 -13.00
C VAL A 60 49.00 1.26 -11.96
N ASN A 61 49.93 0.77 -11.12
CA ASN A 61 49.59 -0.17 -10.05
C ASN A 61 48.60 0.45 -9.05
N THR A 62 48.82 1.71 -8.66
CA THR A 62 47.91 2.43 -7.76
C THR A 62 46.51 2.59 -8.37
N LEU A 63 46.42 2.87 -9.68
CA LEU A 63 45.15 2.97 -10.39
C LEU A 63 44.45 1.62 -10.50
N ALA A 64 45.19 0.54 -10.75
CA ALA A 64 44.65 -0.82 -10.78
C ALA A 64 44.07 -1.23 -9.42
N ASP A 65 44.77 -0.92 -8.32
CA ASP A 65 44.28 -1.18 -6.96
C ASP A 65 42.99 -0.38 -6.67
N ARG A 66 42.96 0.91 -7.05
CA ARG A 66 41.76 1.75 -6.91
C ARG A 66 40.59 1.24 -7.75
N LEU A 67 40.84 0.75 -8.96
CA LEU A 67 39.81 0.17 -9.82
C LEU A 67 39.22 -1.10 -9.19
N SER A 68 40.08 -1.99 -8.68
CA SER A 68 39.64 -3.20 -7.98
C SER A 68 38.82 -2.89 -6.73
N GLN A 69 39.20 -1.86 -5.96
CA GLN A 69 38.42 -1.38 -4.83
C GLN A 69 37.05 -0.81 -5.26
N MET A 70 37.00 -0.06 -6.37
CA MET A 70 35.75 0.44 -6.93
C MET A 70 34.83 -0.70 -7.40
N GLU A 71 35.36 -1.70 -8.10
CA GLU A 71 34.60 -2.88 -8.53
C GLU A 71 34.00 -3.61 -7.32
N THR A 72 34.80 -3.83 -6.28
CA THR A 72 34.35 -4.46 -5.03
C THR A 72 33.23 -3.64 -4.37
N THR A 73 33.39 -2.32 -4.31
CA THR A 73 32.38 -1.42 -3.72
C THR A 73 31.06 -1.46 -4.49
N VAL A 74 31.12 -1.45 -5.83
CA VAL A 74 29.93 -1.54 -6.70
C VAL A 74 29.17 -2.84 -6.46
N VAL A 75 29.87 -3.98 -6.41
CA VAL A 75 29.26 -5.29 -6.15
C VAL A 75 28.57 -5.31 -4.79
N VAL A 76 29.23 -4.79 -3.74
CA VAL A 76 28.64 -4.70 -2.38
C VAL A 76 27.40 -3.81 -2.36
N THR A 77 27.43 -2.65 -3.03
CA THR A 77 26.24 -1.78 -3.11
C THR A 77 25.08 -2.41 -3.87
N GLN A 78 25.34 -3.18 -4.93
CA GLN A 78 24.28 -3.91 -5.64
C GLN A 78 23.68 -5.03 -4.79
N THR A 79 24.50 -5.73 -4.00
CA THR A 79 24.01 -6.77 -3.07
C THR A 79 23.19 -6.15 -1.93
N LEU A 80 23.61 -5.02 -1.37
CA LEU A 80 22.83 -4.30 -0.36
C LEU A 80 21.52 -3.74 -0.92
N ALA A 81 21.52 -3.21 -2.14
CA ALA A 81 20.30 -2.76 -2.81
C ALA A 81 19.33 -3.92 -3.09
N SER A 82 19.83 -5.15 -3.30
CA SER A 82 18.98 -6.34 -3.40
C SER A 82 18.44 -6.87 -2.05
N LEU A 83 19.00 -6.40 -0.93
CA LEU A 83 18.57 -6.71 0.45
C LEU A 83 17.64 -5.65 1.04
N ASP A 84 17.59 -4.44 0.47
CA ASP A 84 16.57 -3.44 0.80
C ASP A 84 15.25 -3.88 0.18
N HIS A 85 14.56 -4.78 0.88
CA HIS A 85 13.19 -5.12 0.55
C HIS A 85 12.35 -3.86 0.70
N GLY A 86 11.92 -3.27 -0.41
CA GLY A 86 11.15 -2.02 -0.41
C GLY A 86 9.99 -2.09 0.58
N LEU A 87 9.71 -0.97 1.25
CA LEU A 87 8.67 -0.89 2.27
C LEU A 87 7.31 -1.32 1.70
N GLY A 88 6.60 -2.20 2.41
CA GLY A 88 5.34 -2.81 1.97
C GLY A 88 5.50 -4.18 1.29
N THR A 89 6.66 -4.81 1.41
CA THR A 89 6.93 -6.19 0.97
C THR A 89 6.79 -7.17 2.14
N GLU A 90 6.67 -8.47 1.87
CA GLU A 90 6.52 -9.50 2.92
C GLU A 90 7.67 -9.50 3.94
N LEU A 91 8.89 -9.21 3.48
CA LEU A 91 10.09 -9.15 4.31
C LEU A 91 10.32 -7.78 4.97
N ASN A 92 9.63 -6.73 4.51
CA ASN A 92 9.64 -5.39 5.10
C ASN A 92 8.23 -4.78 5.08
N PRO A 93 7.30 -5.34 5.89
CA PRO A 93 5.91 -4.90 5.89
C PRO A 93 5.77 -3.53 6.54
N ALA A 94 4.87 -2.70 6.00
CA ALA A 94 4.63 -1.35 6.51
C ALA A 94 3.49 -1.33 7.54
N SER A 95 3.39 -0.29 8.37
CA SER A 95 2.24 -0.16 9.28
C SER A 95 0.95 0.29 8.58
N SER A 96 1.05 0.94 7.42
CA SER A 96 -0.09 1.39 6.62
C SER A 96 0.31 1.70 5.17
N CYS A 97 -0.67 1.78 4.28
CA CYS A 97 -0.44 2.22 2.89
C CYS A 97 0.05 3.69 2.85
N LEU A 98 -0.41 4.53 3.79
CA LEU A 98 0.04 5.91 3.89
C LEU A 98 1.55 6.01 4.15
N LEU A 99 2.09 5.16 5.04
CA LEU A 99 3.52 5.12 5.30
C LEU A 99 4.31 4.73 4.04
N ILE A 100 3.82 3.75 3.27
CA ILE A 100 4.43 3.36 1.99
C ILE A 100 4.41 4.55 1.03
N LYS A 101 3.28 5.23 0.89
CA LYS A 101 3.12 6.37 -0.03
C LYS A 101 4.02 7.55 0.33
N GLN A 102 4.22 7.82 1.62
CA GLN A 102 5.11 8.87 2.10
C GLN A 102 6.59 8.55 1.81
N ASN A 103 6.99 7.29 1.97
CA ASN A 103 8.37 6.85 1.71
C ASN A 103 8.66 6.68 0.21
N ASN A 104 7.66 6.25 -0.57
CA ASN A 104 7.75 6.13 -2.01
C ASN A 104 6.54 6.80 -2.68
N PRO A 105 6.62 8.11 -2.99
CA PRO A 105 5.54 8.83 -3.67
C PRO A 105 5.17 8.25 -5.05
N SER A 106 6.05 7.46 -5.67
CA SER A 106 5.80 6.79 -6.96
C SER A 106 5.09 5.43 -6.83
N SER A 107 4.82 4.97 -5.60
CA SER A 107 4.09 3.72 -5.36
C SER A 107 2.73 3.72 -6.07
N GLN A 108 2.38 2.58 -6.65
CA GLN A 108 1.18 2.37 -7.47
C GLN A 108 0.12 1.62 -6.68
N ASP A 109 -1.14 1.71 -7.12
CA ASP A 109 -2.24 0.93 -6.55
C ASP A 109 -1.93 -0.57 -6.63
N GLY A 110 -2.32 -1.34 -5.63
CA GLY A 110 -2.14 -2.79 -5.65
C GLY A 110 -1.95 -3.43 -4.29
N ALA A 111 -1.48 -4.67 -4.31
CA ALA A 111 -1.28 -5.46 -3.10
C ALA A 111 0.04 -5.10 -2.40
N TYR A 112 -0.02 -4.86 -1.09
CA TYR A 112 1.14 -4.64 -0.23
C TYR A 112 1.01 -5.46 1.05
N PHE A 113 2.14 -5.76 1.67
CA PHE A 113 2.21 -6.40 2.98
C PHE A 113 2.31 -5.34 4.07
N LEU A 114 1.43 -5.45 5.05
CA LEU A 114 1.39 -4.60 6.23
C LEU A 114 1.57 -5.42 7.50
N ILE A 115 1.93 -4.74 8.59
CA ILE A 115 2.08 -5.33 9.91
C ILE A 115 1.21 -4.61 10.93
N GLY A 116 0.37 -5.38 11.62
CA GLY A 116 -0.48 -4.90 12.71
C GLY A 116 0.32 -4.59 13.98
N LYS A 117 -0.30 -3.88 14.93
CA LYS A 117 0.32 -3.57 16.24
C LYS A 117 0.64 -4.82 17.07
N ASP A 118 -0.03 -5.93 16.80
CA ASP A 118 0.18 -7.25 17.39
C ASP A 118 1.34 -8.03 16.73
N GLY A 119 1.93 -7.48 15.67
CA GLY A 119 2.98 -8.13 14.88
C GLY A 119 2.45 -9.03 13.76
N THR A 120 1.13 -9.13 13.57
CA THR A 120 0.54 -9.94 12.50
C THR A 120 0.84 -9.31 11.14
N ILE A 121 1.51 -10.05 10.27
CA ILE A 121 1.75 -9.65 8.87
C ILE A 121 0.55 -10.08 8.03
N TYR A 122 0.03 -9.17 7.22
CA TYR A 122 -1.11 -9.43 6.33
C TYR A 122 -0.95 -8.69 5.01
N GLN A 123 -1.50 -9.25 3.93
CA GLN A 123 -1.57 -8.59 2.64
C GLN A 123 -2.91 -7.87 2.48
N THR A 124 -2.87 -6.64 1.96
CA THR A 124 -4.07 -5.87 1.64
C THR A 124 -3.89 -5.01 0.39
N TYR A 125 -4.99 -4.46 -0.13
CA TYR A 125 -4.99 -3.54 -1.25
C TYR A 125 -4.75 -2.11 -0.77
N CYS A 126 -3.80 -1.42 -1.40
CA CYS A 126 -3.54 -0.01 -1.23
C CYS A 126 -4.01 0.78 -2.46
N ASP A 127 -4.84 1.80 -2.25
CA ASP A 127 -5.04 2.85 -3.25
C ASP A 127 -4.02 3.97 -3.00
N MET A 128 -3.05 4.04 -3.91
CA MET A 128 -1.94 4.99 -3.92
C MET A 128 -2.20 6.19 -4.83
N THR A 129 -3.41 6.39 -5.31
CA THR A 129 -3.74 7.46 -6.26
C THR A 129 -4.76 8.45 -5.69
N THR A 130 -5.86 7.97 -5.08
CA THR A 130 -6.98 8.86 -4.71
C THR A 130 -6.56 9.90 -3.67
N ALA A 131 -6.77 11.18 -3.99
CA ALA A 131 -6.39 12.32 -3.15
C ALA A 131 -4.94 12.28 -2.63
N GLY A 132 -3.99 11.83 -3.46
CA GLY A 132 -2.57 11.67 -3.10
C GLY A 132 -2.18 10.27 -2.65
N GLY A 133 -3.15 9.36 -2.54
CA GLY A 133 -2.94 7.95 -2.19
C GLY A 133 -2.82 7.69 -0.69
N GLY A 134 -2.34 6.49 -0.36
CA GLY A 134 -2.11 6.05 1.01
C GLY A 134 -3.33 5.40 1.68
N TRP A 135 -4.36 5.05 0.91
CA TRP A 135 -5.58 4.43 1.45
C TRP A 135 -5.41 2.92 1.60
N THR A 136 -5.70 2.39 2.78
CA THR A 136 -5.59 0.97 3.11
C THR A 136 -6.96 0.32 3.13
N LEU A 137 -7.20 -0.69 2.29
CA LEU A 137 -8.40 -1.54 2.40
C LEU A 137 -8.34 -2.28 3.75
N VAL A 138 -9.36 -2.14 4.58
CA VAL A 138 -9.41 -2.75 5.93
C VAL A 138 -10.55 -3.74 6.10
N SER A 139 -11.65 -3.55 5.37
CA SER A 139 -12.77 -4.47 5.36
C SER A 139 -13.62 -4.36 4.10
N SER A 140 -14.47 -5.34 3.88
CA SER A 140 -15.59 -5.29 2.93
C SER A 140 -16.81 -6.01 3.52
N VAL A 141 -17.99 -5.49 3.21
CA VAL A 141 -19.28 -6.08 3.57
C VAL A 141 -19.89 -6.66 2.31
N HIS A 142 -19.96 -7.97 2.24
CA HIS A 142 -20.43 -8.74 1.11
C HIS A 142 -21.69 -9.52 1.51
N GLU A 143 -22.71 -9.44 0.68
CA GLU A 143 -23.91 -10.24 0.85
C GLU A 143 -23.82 -11.50 -0.02
N ASP A 144 -23.82 -12.67 0.60
CA ASP A 144 -23.68 -13.96 -0.09
C ASP A 144 -25.02 -14.63 -0.42
N ASP A 145 -26.05 -14.43 0.40
CA ASP A 145 -27.40 -14.95 0.16
C ASP A 145 -28.47 -14.06 0.79
N MET A 146 -29.01 -13.11 0.02
CA MET A 146 -30.11 -12.24 0.48
C MET A 146 -31.33 -13.00 1.03
N TYR A 147 -31.55 -14.27 0.66
CA TYR A 147 -32.64 -15.08 1.17
C TYR A 147 -32.31 -15.76 2.51
N GLY A 148 -31.02 -15.95 2.80
CA GLY A 148 -30.49 -16.38 4.08
C GLY A 148 -30.57 -15.24 5.09
N LYS A 149 -31.42 -15.37 6.11
CA LYS A 149 -31.60 -14.31 7.11
C LYS A 149 -30.78 -14.57 8.36
N CYS A 150 -29.64 -13.88 8.48
CA CYS A 150 -28.66 -14.07 9.55
C CYS A 150 -28.14 -15.51 9.60
N THR A 151 -27.71 -16.00 8.44
CA THR A 151 -27.17 -17.34 8.21
C THR A 151 -25.64 -17.35 8.15
N ALA A 152 -25.04 -18.48 7.77
CA ALA A 152 -23.62 -18.51 7.51
C ALA A 152 -23.31 -17.56 6.35
N GLY A 153 -22.36 -16.64 6.53
CA GLY A 153 -22.09 -15.57 5.56
C GLY A 153 -22.30 -14.19 6.18
N ASP A 154 -23.39 -14.03 6.94
CA ASP A 154 -23.83 -12.77 7.58
C ASP A 154 -22.95 -12.30 8.77
N ARG A 155 -21.67 -12.03 8.52
CA ARG A 155 -20.69 -11.73 9.58
C ARG A 155 -20.82 -10.30 10.07
N TRP A 156 -21.31 -9.37 9.26
CA TRP A 156 -21.50 -7.98 9.67
C TRP A 156 -22.82 -7.73 10.39
N SER A 157 -23.66 -8.76 10.50
CA SER A 157 -24.86 -8.82 11.31
C SER A 157 -24.78 -9.97 12.31
N SER A 158 -25.30 -11.17 11.99
CA SER A 158 -25.28 -12.35 12.87
C SER A 158 -25.23 -13.63 12.05
N THR A 159 -24.27 -14.51 12.36
CA THR A 159 -24.20 -15.86 11.76
C THR A 159 -24.98 -16.91 12.56
N ARG A 160 -25.73 -16.47 13.58
CA ARG A 160 -26.40 -17.32 14.57
C ARG A 160 -27.92 -17.21 14.52
N GLY A 161 -28.45 -16.78 13.38
CA GLY A 161 -29.85 -16.44 13.21
C GLY A 161 -30.21 -15.11 13.89
N ASN A 162 -31.47 -14.73 13.70
CA ASN A 162 -32.05 -13.56 14.33
C ASN A 162 -32.45 -13.86 15.78
N ASN A 163 -31.55 -13.60 16.73
CA ASN A 163 -31.72 -14.01 18.13
C ASN A 163 -31.58 -12.82 19.10
N ILE A 164 -32.66 -12.53 19.83
CA ILE A 164 -32.73 -11.40 20.77
C ILE A 164 -31.69 -11.45 21.90
N ASN A 165 -31.21 -12.66 22.26
CA ASN A 165 -30.16 -12.82 23.27
C ASN A 165 -28.77 -12.39 22.77
N TYR A 166 -28.64 -12.13 21.46
CA TYR A 166 -27.45 -11.59 20.82
C TYR A 166 -27.81 -10.27 20.13
N PRO A 167 -28.12 -9.21 20.90
CA PRO A 167 -28.70 -7.98 20.36
C PRO A 167 -27.78 -7.26 19.36
N GLY A 168 -26.46 -7.41 19.48
CA GLY A 168 -25.46 -6.88 18.54
C GLY A 168 -24.92 -7.90 17.53
N GLY A 169 -25.56 -9.08 17.43
CA GLY A 169 -25.15 -10.15 16.52
C GLY A 169 -23.75 -10.70 16.81
N ASP A 170 -22.95 -10.89 15.76
CA ASP A 170 -21.58 -11.41 15.85
C ASP A 170 -20.60 -10.37 16.41
N GLY A 171 -20.96 -9.08 16.39
CA GLY A 171 -20.16 -8.00 16.96
C GLY A 171 -18.87 -7.68 16.19
N ASN A 172 -18.76 -8.09 14.92
CA ASN A 172 -17.54 -7.94 14.12
C ASN A 172 -17.13 -6.49 13.86
N TRP A 173 -18.04 -5.53 13.97
CA TRP A 173 -17.71 -4.10 13.92
C TRP A 173 -16.85 -3.60 15.10
N ALA A 174 -16.94 -4.25 16.26
CA ALA A 174 -16.33 -3.79 17.52
C ALA A 174 -15.45 -4.86 18.20
N ASN A 175 -15.03 -5.89 17.45
CA ASN A 175 -14.12 -6.94 17.92
C ASN A 175 -12.83 -6.99 17.07
N VAL A 176 -11.91 -7.87 17.45
CA VAL A 176 -10.61 -8.06 16.76
C VAL A 176 -10.58 -9.30 15.85
N HIS A 177 -11.73 -9.94 15.60
CA HIS A 177 -11.80 -11.06 14.66
C HIS A 177 -11.51 -10.57 13.24
N THR A 178 -10.81 -11.39 12.47
CA THR A 178 -10.45 -11.15 11.06
C THR A 178 -10.91 -12.34 10.22
N PHE A 179 -11.27 -12.07 8.97
CA PHE A 179 -11.77 -13.08 8.04
C PHE A 179 -11.56 -12.63 6.59
N GLY A 180 -11.65 -13.61 5.67
CA GLY A 180 -11.43 -13.38 4.25
C GLY A 180 -9.98 -13.07 3.88
N SER A 181 -9.79 -12.70 2.62
CA SER A 181 -8.51 -12.30 2.06
C SER A 181 -8.69 -11.14 1.10
N MET A 182 -7.61 -10.39 0.83
CA MET A 182 -7.66 -9.29 -0.14
C MET A 182 -8.11 -9.74 -1.52
N GLY A 183 -7.75 -10.95 -1.95
CA GLY A 183 -8.14 -11.47 -3.27
C GLY A 183 -9.60 -11.89 -3.39
N SER A 184 -10.30 -12.08 -2.27
CA SER A 184 -11.68 -12.55 -2.20
C SER A 184 -12.64 -11.49 -1.66
N ALA A 185 -12.21 -10.24 -1.54
CA ALA A 185 -12.97 -9.19 -0.86
C ALA A 185 -14.26 -8.74 -1.59
N THR A 186 -14.53 -9.25 -2.79
CA THR A 186 -15.79 -9.06 -3.55
C THR A 186 -16.55 -10.38 -3.75
N THR A 187 -16.14 -11.46 -3.10
CA THR A 187 -16.76 -12.79 -3.20
C THR A 187 -17.15 -13.37 -1.84
N ASP A 188 -16.60 -12.80 -0.77
CA ASP A 188 -16.92 -13.09 0.63
C ASP A 188 -16.51 -11.84 1.44
N ASP A 189 -16.94 -11.78 2.69
CA ASP A 189 -16.53 -10.71 3.59
C ASP A 189 -15.02 -10.66 3.79
N TYR A 190 -14.52 -9.44 3.97
CA TYR A 190 -13.13 -9.21 4.30
C TYR A 190 -13.01 -8.35 5.55
N LYS A 191 -12.12 -8.72 6.46
CA LYS A 191 -11.68 -7.87 7.57
C LYS A 191 -10.27 -8.27 7.98
N ASN A 192 -9.34 -7.32 7.92
CA ASN A 192 -7.94 -7.54 8.27
C ASN A 192 -7.54 -6.84 9.59
N PRO A 193 -6.35 -7.13 10.15
CA PRO A 193 -5.88 -6.47 11.37
C PRO A 193 -5.80 -4.93 11.28
N GLY A 194 -5.69 -4.37 10.08
CA GLY A 194 -5.69 -2.93 9.84
C GLY A 194 -6.97 -2.25 10.33
N TYR A 195 -8.12 -2.95 10.30
CA TYR A 195 -9.43 -2.41 10.72
C TYR A 195 -9.44 -1.86 12.16
N PHE A 196 -8.70 -2.50 13.07
CA PHE A 196 -8.64 -2.14 14.49
C PHE A 196 -7.25 -1.66 14.94
N SER A 197 -6.21 -1.78 14.11
CA SER A 197 -4.83 -1.42 14.47
C SER A 197 -4.35 -0.10 13.88
N ILE A 198 -4.80 0.26 12.68
CA ILE A 198 -4.43 1.52 12.02
C ILE A 198 -5.12 2.69 12.72
N SER A 199 -4.35 3.75 12.99
CA SER A 199 -4.90 5.04 13.41
C SER A 199 -5.07 5.89 12.15
N ALA A 200 -6.31 6.09 11.73
CA ALA A 200 -6.70 6.83 10.55
C ALA A 200 -7.53 8.06 10.94
N SER A 201 -7.61 9.02 10.03
CA SER A 201 -8.45 10.21 10.23
C SER A 201 -9.70 10.16 9.35
N ASN A 202 -9.67 9.43 8.23
CA ASN A 202 -10.78 9.38 7.28
C ASN A 202 -11.11 7.96 6.80
N VAL A 203 -12.32 7.81 6.28
CA VAL A 203 -12.75 6.60 5.56
C VAL A 203 -13.01 6.89 4.08
N MET A 204 -12.74 5.92 3.23
CA MET A 204 -13.17 5.89 1.83
C MET A 204 -13.97 4.61 1.59
N LEU A 205 -15.06 4.72 0.85
CA LEU A 205 -15.93 3.60 0.50
C LEU A 205 -16.02 3.46 -1.02
N TRP A 206 -15.86 2.23 -1.49
CA TRP A 206 -16.12 1.85 -2.88
C TRP A 206 -17.27 0.85 -2.94
N HIS A 207 -18.15 1.03 -3.91
CA HIS A 207 -19.17 0.06 -4.25
C HIS A 207 -18.71 -0.65 -5.51
N VAL A 208 -18.44 -1.95 -5.39
CA VAL A 208 -17.80 -2.77 -6.43
C VAL A 208 -18.72 -3.95 -6.70
N PRO A 209 -19.05 -4.28 -7.97
CA PRO A 209 -19.84 -5.47 -8.25
C PRO A 209 -19.18 -6.73 -7.68
N ASN A 210 -19.99 -7.71 -7.31
CA ASN A 210 -19.50 -8.99 -6.80
C ASN A 210 -18.66 -9.72 -7.87
N ASN A 211 -17.81 -10.63 -7.41
CA ASN A 211 -16.97 -11.48 -8.27
C ASN A 211 -15.91 -10.75 -9.12
N MET A 212 -15.52 -9.54 -8.73
CA MET A 212 -14.41 -8.82 -9.39
C MET A 212 -13.04 -9.30 -8.87
N PRO A 213 -12.01 -9.45 -9.72
CA PRO A 213 -10.67 -9.74 -9.24
C PRO A 213 -10.02 -8.49 -8.62
N ALA A 214 -9.11 -8.65 -7.65
CA ALA A 214 -8.50 -7.53 -6.92
C ALA A 214 -7.84 -6.45 -7.79
N LYS A 215 -7.24 -6.84 -8.92
CA LYS A 215 -6.67 -5.91 -9.91
C LYS A 215 -7.70 -4.98 -10.56
N GLU A 216 -8.98 -5.34 -10.52
CA GLU A 216 -10.10 -4.62 -11.14
C GLU A 216 -10.99 -3.89 -10.12
N TYR A 217 -10.77 -4.04 -8.81
CA TYR A 217 -11.59 -3.40 -7.77
C TYR A 217 -11.85 -1.92 -8.05
N LYS A 218 -10.79 -1.17 -8.34
CA LYS A 218 -10.90 0.28 -8.59
C LYS A 218 -11.60 0.62 -9.90
N THR A 219 -11.33 -0.14 -10.96
CA THR A 219 -11.89 0.12 -12.30
C THR A 219 -13.33 -0.34 -12.42
N ALA A 220 -13.73 -1.38 -11.68
CA ALA A 220 -15.08 -1.91 -11.64
C ALA A 220 -15.99 -1.15 -10.66
N ALA A 221 -15.41 -0.45 -9.67
CA ALA A 221 -16.18 0.38 -8.75
C ALA A 221 -17.03 1.40 -9.51
N TYR A 222 -18.36 1.36 -9.30
CA TYR A 222 -19.30 2.30 -9.94
C TYR A 222 -19.56 3.54 -9.08
N LEU A 223 -19.20 3.48 -7.79
CA LEU A 223 -19.34 4.59 -6.85
C LEU A 223 -18.11 4.59 -5.91
N ARG A 224 -17.44 5.74 -5.81
CA ARG A 224 -16.27 5.93 -4.95
C ARG A 224 -16.31 7.29 -4.28
N TYR A 225 -16.24 7.30 -2.96
CA TYR A 225 -16.28 8.53 -2.18
C TYR A 225 -15.55 8.37 -0.85
N ARG A 226 -15.26 9.49 -0.20
CA ARG A 226 -14.47 9.53 1.04
C ARG A 226 -14.85 10.69 1.91
N THR A 227 -14.62 10.57 3.21
CA THR A 227 -14.62 11.71 4.12
C THR A 227 -13.34 12.53 3.93
N SER A 228 -13.32 13.77 4.44
CA SER A 228 -12.16 14.66 4.29
C SER A 228 -11.90 15.59 5.48
N ASP A 229 -12.71 15.47 6.53
CA ASP A 229 -12.69 16.34 7.70
C ASP A 229 -11.92 15.76 8.90
N GLY A 230 -11.41 14.53 8.79
CA GLY A 230 -10.65 13.89 9.86
C GLY A 230 -11.50 13.36 11.01
N PHE A 231 -12.80 13.10 10.80
CA PHE A 231 -13.74 12.76 11.87
C PHE A 231 -13.29 11.61 12.79
N LEU A 232 -12.53 10.62 12.28
CA LEU A 232 -12.08 9.50 13.10
C LEU A 232 -11.15 9.92 14.24
N ASP A 233 -10.45 11.06 14.13
CA ASP A 233 -9.59 11.58 15.19
C ASP A 233 -10.36 11.80 16.50
N SER A 234 -11.66 12.16 16.39
CA SER A 234 -12.55 12.36 17.54
C SER A 234 -13.15 11.05 18.09
N TYR A 235 -13.00 9.94 17.36
CA TYR A 235 -13.59 8.64 17.68
C TYR A 235 -12.54 7.54 17.84
N GLY A 236 -11.32 7.91 18.22
CA GLY A 236 -10.23 6.96 18.51
C GLY A 236 -9.53 6.37 17.28
N GLY A 237 -9.67 7.00 16.12
CA GLY A 237 -8.85 6.74 14.93
C GLY A 237 -9.24 5.52 14.08
N SER A 238 -10.38 4.87 14.33
CA SER A 238 -10.84 3.73 13.52
C SER A 238 -12.35 3.49 13.67
N LEU A 239 -12.97 2.76 12.75
CA LEU A 239 -14.34 2.28 12.90
C LEU A 239 -14.48 1.31 14.09
N TYR A 240 -13.43 0.54 14.40
CA TYR A 240 -13.41 -0.31 15.58
C TYR A 240 -13.64 0.49 16.87
N SER A 241 -12.88 1.56 17.09
CA SER A 241 -13.05 2.44 18.26
C SER A 241 -14.36 3.24 18.19
N LEU A 242 -14.76 3.70 17.00
CA LEU A 242 -16.07 4.34 16.80
C LEU A 242 -17.22 3.46 17.30
N PHE A 243 -17.30 2.19 16.87
CA PHE A 243 -18.37 1.30 17.28
C PHE A 243 -18.19 0.75 18.69
N LYS A 244 -16.96 0.49 19.12
CA LYS A 244 -16.70 -0.09 20.44
C LYS A 244 -16.91 0.90 21.58
N ASP A 245 -16.37 2.11 21.43
CA ASP A 245 -16.22 3.06 22.54
C ASP A 245 -17.24 4.21 22.48
N HIS A 246 -17.84 4.48 21.31
CA HIS A 246 -18.73 5.63 21.13
C HIS A 246 -20.15 5.26 20.68
N PHE A 247 -20.30 4.33 19.75
CA PHE A 247 -21.60 3.97 19.14
C PHE A 247 -21.80 2.45 19.08
N PRO A 248 -22.01 1.77 20.22
CA PRO A 248 -22.22 0.34 20.25
C PRO A 248 -23.44 -0.07 19.43
N ILE A 249 -23.27 -1.16 18.66
CA ILE A 249 -24.33 -1.78 17.86
C ILE A 249 -25.08 -2.77 18.74
N GLY A 250 -26.40 -2.62 18.79
CA GLY A 250 -27.26 -3.54 19.52
C GLY A 250 -28.72 -3.12 19.47
N TYR A 251 -29.59 -4.11 19.42
CA TYR A 251 -31.02 -3.92 19.53
C TYR A 251 -31.41 -3.16 20.80
N ASN A 252 -32.31 -2.18 20.64
CA ASN A 252 -32.95 -1.42 21.71
C ASN A 252 -31.96 -0.65 22.61
N LEU A 253 -30.80 -0.26 22.05
CA LEU A 253 -29.85 0.64 22.71
C LEU A 253 -30.18 2.14 22.49
N GLY A 254 -31.16 2.45 21.64
CA GLY A 254 -31.53 3.81 21.29
C GLY A 254 -32.70 3.86 20.31
N THR A 255 -32.96 5.07 19.81
CA THR A 255 -34.10 5.41 18.95
C THR A 255 -33.66 6.14 17.68
N TYR A 256 -34.43 5.99 16.60
CA TYR A 256 -34.15 6.62 15.31
C TYR A 256 -34.20 8.16 15.32
N THR A 257 -34.78 8.76 16.38
CA THR A 257 -34.99 10.21 16.49
C THR A 257 -33.89 10.93 17.28
N HIS A 258 -33.19 10.25 18.19
CA HIS A 258 -32.27 10.90 19.13
C HIS A 258 -30.89 10.25 19.19
N ASP A 259 -30.79 8.96 18.87
CA ASP A 259 -29.60 8.17 19.19
C ASP A 259 -28.84 7.71 17.94
N ASN A 260 -29.19 8.17 16.73
CA ASN A 260 -28.38 7.89 15.55
C ASN A 260 -26.97 8.47 15.74
N GLY A 261 -25.97 7.73 15.26
CA GLY A 261 -24.59 8.19 15.24
C GLY A 261 -24.33 9.21 14.13
N PRO A 262 -23.07 9.62 13.97
CA PRO A 262 -22.72 10.77 13.16
C PRO A 262 -22.91 10.49 11.67
N ALA A 263 -23.49 11.47 10.97
CA ALA A 263 -23.51 11.52 9.51
C ALA A 263 -22.38 12.44 9.03
N ILE A 264 -21.39 11.86 8.37
CA ILE A 264 -20.18 12.57 7.94
C ILE A 264 -20.28 12.95 6.47
N PRO A 265 -20.07 14.22 6.08
CA PRO A 265 -20.07 14.63 4.68
C PRO A 265 -19.00 13.89 3.87
N ILE A 266 -19.34 13.53 2.62
CA ILE A 266 -18.40 12.86 1.71
C ILE A 266 -18.05 13.73 0.50
N VAL A 267 -16.90 13.42 -0.08
CA VAL A 267 -16.42 13.93 -1.37
C VAL A 267 -16.40 12.75 -2.34
N TYR A 268 -17.06 12.90 -3.49
CA TYR A 268 -17.06 11.88 -4.53
C TYR A 268 -15.78 11.95 -5.37
N ASP A 269 -15.12 10.80 -5.53
CA ASP A 269 -14.07 10.60 -6.53
C ASP A 269 -14.65 9.94 -7.82
N LEU A 270 -15.84 9.31 -7.70
CA LEU A 270 -16.68 8.81 -8.79
C LEU A 270 -18.14 8.74 -8.32
N GLY A 271 -19.07 9.26 -9.12
CA GLY A 271 -20.51 9.38 -8.77
C GLY A 271 -20.86 10.76 -8.21
N ASP A 272 -22.13 10.93 -7.83
CA ASP A 272 -22.65 12.14 -7.21
C ASP A 272 -23.93 11.84 -6.40
N ASN A 273 -24.52 12.87 -5.80
CA ASN A 273 -25.75 12.75 -5.01
C ASN A 273 -26.93 12.21 -5.83
N ALA A 274 -27.08 12.64 -7.09
CA ALA A 274 -28.19 12.21 -7.93
C ALA A 274 -28.07 10.73 -8.30
N PHE A 275 -26.84 10.27 -8.54
CA PHE A 275 -26.56 8.87 -8.76
C PHE A 275 -26.82 8.04 -7.50
N VAL A 276 -26.39 8.49 -6.32
CA VAL A 276 -26.75 7.81 -5.06
C VAL A 276 -28.27 7.74 -4.87
N GLU A 277 -28.99 8.84 -5.09
CA GLU A 277 -30.45 8.86 -5.00
C GLU A 277 -31.09 7.85 -5.96
N SER A 278 -30.56 7.70 -7.17
CA SER A 278 -31.06 6.73 -8.15
C SER A 278 -30.85 5.26 -7.75
N LEU A 279 -29.97 4.99 -6.80
CA LEU A 279 -29.72 3.66 -6.25
C LEU A 279 -30.61 3.32 -5.05
N LEU A 280 -31.27 4.33 -4.46
CA LEU A 280 -32.13 4.15 -3.29
C LEU A 280 -33.48 3.54 -3.69
N PRO A 281 -34.14 2.80 -2.77
CA PRO A 281 -35.51 2.35 -2.98
C PRO A 281 -36.46 3.54 -3.25
N PRO A 282 -37.41 3.43 -4.21
CA PRO A 282 -38.31 4.52 -4.55
C PRO A 282 -39.13 5.08 -3.39
N GLU A 283 -39.54 4.25 -2.42
CA GLU A 283 -40.31 4.73 -1.25
C GLU A 283 -39.45 5.51 -0.25
N ILE A 284 -38.17 5.17 -0.10
CA ILE A 284 -37.24 5.95 0.72
C ILE A 284 -37.08 7.36 0.14
N VAL A 285 -36.99 7.46 -1.19
CA VAL A 285 -36.90 8.75 -1.90
C VAL A 285 -38.20 9.53 -1.76
N SER A 286 -39.36 8.90 -1.98
CA SER A 286 -40.66 9.57 -1.93
C SER A 286 -41.03 10.10 -0.54
N HIS A 287 -40.53 9.44 0.52
CA HIS A 287 -40.72 9.85 1.91
C HIS A 287 -39.63 10.80 2.43
N ASN A 288 -38.61 11.11 1.61
CA ASN A 288 -37.45 11.91 1.99
C ASN A 288 -36.72 11.36 3.22
N GLU A 289 -36.59 10.03 3.32
CA GLU A 289 -35.99 9.36 4.49
C GLU A 289 -34.46 9.31 4.46
N ALA A 290 -33.85 9.60 3.31
CA ALA A 290 -32.41 9.58 3.13
C ALA A 290 -31.93 10.79 2.33
N VAL A 291 -30.85 11.41 2.79
CA VAL A 291 -30.21 12.57 2.15
C VAL A 291 -28.84 12.15 1.62
N PRO A 292 -28.63 12.07 0.29
CA PRO A 292 -27.33 11.75 -0.29
C PRO A 292 -26.21 12.73 0.09
N GLY A 293 -24.96 12.27 -0.03
CA GLY A 293 -23.77 13.10 0.20
C GLY A 293 -23.15 12.95 1.59
N PHE A 294 -23.46 11.85 2.28
CA PHE A 294 -22.88 11.53 3.59
C PHE A 294 -22.48 10.04 3.68
N VAL A 295 -21.80 9.67 4.74
CA VAL A 295 -21.78 8.30 5.27
C VAL A 295 -22.16 8.39 6.74
N GLN A 296 -23.16 7.61 7.16
CA GLN A 296 -23.64 7.63 8.53
C GLN A 296 -23.33 6.33 9.24
N PHE A 297 -23.01 6.42 10.54
CA PHE A 297 -22.67 5.28 11.38
C PHE A 297 -23.70 5.12 12.49
N ARG A 298 -24.09 3.87 12.77
CA ARG A 298 -25.04 3.44 13.81
C ARG A 298 -26.39 4.15 13.70
N VAL A 299 -27.35 3.54 13.00
CA VAL A 299 -28.69 4.09 12.78
C VAL A 299 -29.76 3.13 13.30
N PHE A 300 -30.77 3.65 13.99
CA PHE A 300 -31.88 2.86 14.50
C PHE A 300 -33.10 2.90 13.58
N THR A 301 -33.88 1.83 13.59
CA THR A 301 -35.22 1.76 12.96
C THR A 301 -36.32 2.15 13.96
N ASN A 302 -37.57 2.30 13.51
CA ASN A 302 -38.71 2.53 14.43
C ASN A 302 -38.97 1.38 15.42
N ARG A 303 -38.42 0.19 15.18
CA ARG A 303 -38.53 -0.95 16.09
C ARG A 303 -37.32 -1.11 17.01
N GLY A 304 -36.32 -0.23 16.92
CA GLY A 304 -35.12 -0.29 17.74
C GLY A 304 -34.07 -1.28 17.24
N ALA A 305 -34.22 -1.86 16.04
CA ALA A 305 -33.12 -2.53 15.35
C ALA A 305 -32.03 -1.51 15.04
N CYS A 306 -30.77 -1.95 15.05
CA CYS A 306 -29.61 -1.09 14.89
C CYS A 306 -28.80 -1.54 13.67
N LEU A 307 -28.68 -0.66 12.68
CA LEU A 307 -27.89 -0.85 11.47
C LEU A 307 -26.53 -0.15 11.62
N SER A 308 -25.47 -0.76 11.10
CA SER A 308 -24.11 -0.32 11.38
C SER A 308 -23.69 0.89 10.55
N VAL A 309 -23.92 0.85 9.23
CA VAL A 309 -23.47 1.91 8.31
C VAL A 309 -24.56 2.20 7.27
N CYS A 310 -24.80 3.48 6.99
CA CYS A 310 -25.61 3.94 5.86
C CYS A 310 -24.69 4.53 4.80
N PRO A 311 -24.31 3.76 3.75
CA PRO A 311 -23.34 4.20 2.76
C PRO A 311 -23.96 5.22 1.80
N GLY A 312 -23.36 6.41 1.69
CA GLY A 312 -23.74 7.41 0.69
C GLY A 312 -24.86 8.37 1.14
N VAL A 313 -25.48 8.13 2.30
CA VAL A 313 -26.59 8.94 2.80
C VAL A 313 -26.48 9.29 4.28
N ASN A 314 -27.14 10.38 4.66
CA ASN A 314 -27.61 10.67 6.01
C ASN A 314 -29.06 10.21 6.09
N PHE A 315 -29.32 9.18 6.87
CA PHE A 315 -30.64 8.60 7.07
C PHE A 315 -31.36 9.31 8.21
N VAL A 316 -32.53 9.86 7.90
CA VAL A 316 -33.36 10.68 8.80
C VAL A 316 -34.76 10.08 9.00
N GLY A 317 -35.07 9.00 8.28
CA GLY A 317 -36.34 8.31 8.32
C GLY A 317 -36.46 7.24 9.40
N ILE A 318 -37.38 6.32 9.17
CA ILE A 318 -37.72 5.25 10.11
C ILE A 318 -37.36 3.85 9.61
N ASN A 319 -37.14 3.72 8.29
CA ASN A 319 -36.96 2.45 7.58
C ASN A 319 -35.50 2.25 7.11
N ALA A 320 -34.55 2.43 8.02
CA ALA A 320 -33.11 2.39 7.72
C ALA A 320 -32.64 1.05 7.15
N GLU A 321 -33.35 -0.03 7.47
CA GLU A 321 -33.07 -1.40 7.04
C GLU A 321 -33.13 -1.63 5.52
N HIS A 322 -33.65 -0.67 4.75
CA HIS A 322 -33.71 -0.75 3.28
C HIS A 322 -32.51 -0.07 2.60
N VAL A 323 -31.68 0.65 3.36
CA VAL A 323 -30.55 1.43 2.83
C VAL A 323 -29.24 1.10 3.54
N CYS A 324 -29.28 1.00 4.86
CA CYS A 324 -28.12 0.75 5.68
C CYS A 324 -27.76 -0.75 5.72
N ILE A 325 -26.56 -1.06 6.18
CA ILE A 325 -25.96 -2.40 6.18
C ILE A 325 -25.38 -2.77 7.55
N GLY A 326 -25.18 -4.06 7.77
CA GLY A 326 -24.75 -4.66 9.03
C GLY A 326 -25.77 -4.42 10.14
N GLY A 327 -25.54 -5.02 11.31
CA GLY A 327 -26.39 -4.77 12.46
C GLY A 327 -26.35 -5.88 13.50
N GLY A 328 -27.51 -6.16 14.09
CA GLY A 328 -27.69 -7.21 15.08
C GLY A 328 -29.10 -7.78 15.03
N TYR A 329 -29.72 -8.00 16.19
CA TYR A 329 -31.09 -8.52 16.24
C TYR A 329 -32.10 -7.54 15.63
N ASP A 330 -33.02 -8.08 14.83
CA ASP A 330 -34.15 -7.37 14.25
C ASP A 330 -35.50 -7.96 14.74
N PRO A 331 -36.40 -7.19 15.36
CA PRO A 331 -37.68 -7.70 15.82
C PRO A 331 -38.76 -7.77 14.72
N HIS A 332 -38.50 -7.26 13.51
CA HIS A 332 -39.54 -7.07 12.51
C HIS A 332 -39.78 -8.34 11.68
N SER A 333 -41.05 -8.63 11.40
CA SER A 333 -41.48 -9.68 10.46
C SER A 333 -40.73 -11.03 10.61
N GLY A 334 -40.50 -11.46 11.85
CA GLY A 334 -39.83 -12.73 12.16
C GLY A 334 -38.34 -12.77 11.82
N GLY A 335 -37.67 -11.63 11.66
CA GLY A 335 -36.26 -11.54 11.32
C GLY A 335 -35.97 -11.51 9.82
N ARG A 336 -36.97 -11.23 8.98
CA ARG A 336 -36.79 -11.09 7.53
C ARG A 336 -35.82 -9.96 7.16
N GLN A 337 -35.57 -9.02 8.06
CA GLN A 337 -34.63 -7.91 7.85
C GLN A 337 -33.24 -8.19 8.45
N CYS A 338 -33.01 -9.40 8.99
CA CYS A 338 -31.72 -9.79 9.55
C CYS A 338 -30.82 -10.29 8.42
N GLY A 339 -29.62 -9.71 8.30
CA GLY A 339 -28.59 -10.06 7.34
C GLY A 339 -27.63 -8.89 7.13
N ASP A 340 -26.55 -9.11 6.40
CA ASP A 340 -25.54 -8.06 6.17
C ASP A 340 -26.09 -6.91 5.34
N TYR A 341 -26.95 -7.20 4.35
CA TYR A 341 -27.69 -6.20 3.58
C TYR A 341 -29.13 -5.96 4.08
N ALA A 342 -29.42 -6.45 5.28
CA ALA A 342 -30.69 -6.28 5.99
C ALA A 342 -31.92 -6.63 5.12
N SER A 343 -32.70 -5.62 4.73
CA SER A 343 -33.93 -5.79 3.95
C SER A 343 -33.95 -4.98 2.65
N LYS A 344 -32.80 -4.88 1.99
CA LYS A 344 -32.69 -4.36 0.63
C LYS A 344 -33.52 -5.15 -0.40
N ASP A 345 -34.06 -6.32 -0.03
CA ASP A 345 -34.91 -7.21 -0.84
C ASP A 345 -36.39 -7.21 -0.42
N TRP A 346 -36.85 -6.23 0.36
CA TRP A 346 -38.18 -6.24 0.99
C TRP A 346 -39.36 -6.52 0.03
N ASP A 347 -39.42 -5.78 -1.08
CA ASP A 347 -40.38 -5.94 -2.18
C ASP A 347 -39.79 -6.74 -3.37
N GLY A 348 -38.92 -7.69 -3.04
CA GLY A 348 -38.27 -8.59 -3.98
C GLY A 348 -36.80 -8.24 -4.21
N TYR A 349 -36.01 -9.28 -4.47
CA TYR A 349 -34.57 -9.18 -4.70
C TYR A 349 -34.26 -8.36 -5.96
N GLY A 350 -33.47 -7.29 -5.80
CA GLY A 350 -32.93 -6.48 -6.90
C GLY A 350 -33.96 -5.76 -7.76
N THR A 351 -35.23 -5.67 -7.32
CA THR A 351 -36.33 -5.17 -8.14
C THR A 351 -36.28 -3.66 -8.35
N GLY A 352 -35.65 -2.91 -7.45
CA GLY A 352 -35.67 -1.44 -7.47
C GLY A 352 -37.08 -0.85 -7.34
N ASN A 353 -38.02 -1.58 -6.73
CA ASN A 353 -39.40 -1.16 -6.54
C ASN A 353 -39.75 -1.10 -5.05
N GLY A 354 -40.70 -0.25 -4.66
CA GLY A 354 -41.14 -0.13 -3.27
C GLY A 354 -39.99 0.23 -2.33
N MET A 355 -39.76 -0.63 -1.33
CA MET A 355 -38.67 -0.57 -0.37
C MET A 355 -37.44 -1.42 -0.77
N SER A 356 -37.44 -2.04 -1.95
CA SER A 356 -36.28 -2.80 -2.45
C SER A 356 -35.26 -1.94 -3.18
N SER A 357 -33.99 -2.24 -2.96
CA SER A 357 -32.87 -1.70 -3.72
C SER A 357 -32.79 -2.34 -5.12
N THR A 358 -32.03 -1.71 -6.02
CA THR A 358 -31.76 -2.25 -7.36
C THR A 358 -30.82 -3.45 -7.31
N GLN A 359 -30.83 -4.28 -8.35
CA GLN A 359 -29.93 -5.42 -8.47
C GLN A 359 -28.45 -5.01 -8.40
N LEU A 360 -28.09 -3.85 -8.95
CA LEU A 360 -26.72 -3.33 -8.88
C LEU A 360 -26.27 -3.16 -7.41
N VAL A 361 -27.14 -2.66 -6.54
CA VAL A 361 -26.83 -2.46 -5.12
C VAL A 361 -26.73 -3.80 -4.39
N THR A 362 -27.65 -4.73 -4.64
CA THR A 362 -27.68 -6.03 -3.95
C THR A 362 -26.58 -6.98 -4.43
N GLU A 363 -26.07 -6.82 -5.66
CA GLU A 363 -25.00 -7.64 -6.26
C GLU A 363 -23.65 -6.94 -6.28
N SER A 364 -23.41 -6.08 -5.29
CA SER A 364 -22.15 -5.38 -5.11
C SER A 364 -21.70 -5.49 -3.67
N VAL A 365 -20.40 -5.40 -3.46
CA VAL A 365 -19.75 -5.31 -2.16
C VAL A 365 -19.45 -3.85 -1.83
N ILE A 366 -19.47 -3.52 -0.53
CA ILE A 366 -19.03 -2.22 -0.03
C ILE A 366 -17.66 -2.39 0.63
N MET A 367 -16.64 -1.81 0.02
CA MET A 367 -15.26 -1.87 0.50
C MET A 367 -14.91 -0.64 1.32
N PHE A 368 -14.25 -0.83 2.47
CA PHE A 368 -13.87 0.23 3.40
C PHE A 368 -12.36 0.41 3.44
N PHE A 369 -11.93 1.66 3.29
CA PHE A 369 -10.54 2.06 3.31
C PHE A 369 -10.26 3.10 4.39
N TYR A 370 -9.07 3.06 4.96
CA TYR A 370 -8.57 4.04 5.93
C TYR A 370 -7.43 4.87 5.37
N ARG A 371 -7.35 6.12 5.83
CA ARG A 371 -6.16 6.95 5.66
C ARG A 371 -5.92 7.88 6.83
#